data_AF-A0AA36JHR3-F1
#
_entry.id   AF-A0AA36JHR3-F1
#
_cell.length_a   1.000
_cell.length_b   1.000
_cell.length_c   1.000
_cell.angle_alpha   90.00
_cell.angle_beta   90.00
_cell.angle_gamma   90.00
#
_symmetry.space_group_name_H-M   'P 1'
#
loop_
_entity.id
_entity.type
_entity.pdbx_description
1 polymer ?
#
loop_
_entity_poly.entity_id
_entity_poly.type
_entity_poly.pdbx_seq_one_letter_code
_entity_poly.pdbx_strand_id
1 'polypeptide(L)'
;MSQVPRKAGLLEGDKEFHQFVGRMIPGSALSEFSDEQLWQVINTPTAKRRLAVLQRCRNSQGRLDANCFCREACNAEYLTLASCVRGGGDCRDQVNALTACTRDEWRAFLFGSSPSLQNDAIQRNQKFVDLVPFGAVPCWPKVDPERLAGSHRLDTLCRCVAAALLSRRPRRDTSFMAAFARPSWTSRIGWGLLESLDGRPPPGADPVGVVKVTGAEVSPLSPEERQVAGQLQALLAGEEVQGWQRWQEASMKSLLLKLHPSGAEGRRLFLLEEDAKLDVEEALMQLPPEVEQLTFIVGDHIGMRPVAHGRRNGLGWRPGQLP
;
A
#
# COMPACT_ATOMS: atom_id res chain seq x y z
N MET A 1 -4.83 -23.57 -37.13
CA MET A 1 -4.69 -23.18 -35.71
C MET A 1 -4.26 -24.41 -34.93
N SER A 2 -3.01 -24.45 -34.46
CA SER A 2 -2.46 -25.61 -33.76
C SER A 2 -3.11 -25.73 -32.38
N GLN A 3 -3.73 -26.87 -32.07
CA GLN A 3 -4.30 -27.13 -30.75
C GLN A 3 -3.15 -27.25 -29.74
N VAL A 4 -2.99 -26.23 -28.90
CA VAL A 4 -2.06 -26.28 -27.77
C VAL A 4 -2.52 -27.42 -26.85
N PRO A 5 -1.62 -28.35 -26.44
CA PRO A 5 -2.00 -29.48 -25.61
C PRO A 5 -2.60 -28.98 -24.28
N ARG A 6 -3.75 -29.55 -23.90
CA ARG A 6 -4.50 -29.29 -22.64
C ARG A 6 -3.74 -29.73 -21.37
N LYS A 7 -2.45 -29.48 -21.26
CA LYS A 7 -1.73 -29.50 -19.97
C LYS A 7 -1.93 -28.14 -19.27
N ALA A 8 -3.20 -27.76 -19.05
CA ALA A 8 -3.58 -26.58 -18.28
C ALA A 8 -3.22 -26.71 -16.78
N GLY A 9 -2.79 -27.90 -16.34
CA GLY A 9 -2.50 -28.23 -14.95
C GLY A 9 -1.34 -27.48 -14.27
N LEU A 10 -0.43 -26.85 -15.02
CA LEU A 10 0.73 -26.19 -14.43
C LEU A 10 0.40 -24.83 -13.79
N LEU A 11 -0.53 -24.07 -14.39
CA LEU A 11 -1.06 -22.87 -13.74
C LEU A 11 -2.04 -23.27 -12.64
N GLU A 12 -2.83 -24.34 -12.83
CA GLU A 12 -3.73 -24.94 -11.81
C GLU A 12 -3.00 -25.37 -10.52
N GLY A 13 -1.73 -25.75 -10.60
CA GLY A 13 -0.90 -26.08 -9.45
C GLY A 13 -0.31 -24.87 -8.70
N ASP A 14 -0.28 -23.69 -9.31
CA ASP A 14 0.26 -22.48 -8.68
C ASP A 14 -0.83 -21.79 -7.85
N LYS A 15 -0.79 -22.06 -6.54
CA LYS A 15 -1.73 -21.52 -5.57
C LYS A 15 -1.69 -19.99 -5.51
N GLU A 16 -0.53 -19.36 -5.64
CA GLU A 16 -0.43 -17.89 -5.58
C GLU A 16 -1.03 -17.25 -6.83
N PHE A 17 -0.73 -17.82 -8.00
CA PHE A 17 -1.32 -17.37 -9.26
C PHE A 17 -2.84 -17.54 -9.26
N HIS A 18 -3.36 -18.70 -8.80
CA HIS A 18 -4.81 -18.90 -8.66
C HIS A 18 -5.46 -17.98 -7.65
N GLN A 19 -4.81 -17.71 -6.51
CA GLN A 19 -5.34 -16.76 -5.55
C GLN A 19 -5.38 -15.35 -6.12
N PHE A 20 -4.34 -14.95 -6.85
CA PHE A 20 -4.31 -13.65 -7.52
C PHE A 20 -5.41 -13.56 -8.58
N VAL A 21 -5.40 -14.47 -9.55
CA VAL A 21 -6.36 -14.49 -10.66
C VAL A 21 -7.80 -14.68 -10.17
N GLY A 22 -8.00 -15.59 -9.21
CA GLY A 22 -9.31 -15.87 -8.62
C GLY A 22 -9.90 -14.73 -7.80
N ARG A 23 -9.08 -13.84 -7.23
CA ARG A 23 -9.56 -12.59 -6.59
C ARG A 23 -9.81 -11.49 -7.60
N MET A 24 -9.01 -11.43 -8.67
CA MET A 24 -9.08 -10.35 -9.66
C MET A 24 -10.22 -10.51 -10.66
N ILE A 25 -10.52 -11.73 -11.08
CA ILE A 25 -11.52 -11.99 -12.12
C ILE A 25 -12.96 -11.64 -11.67
N PRO A 26 -13.41 -11.93 -10.44
CA PRO A 26 -14.76 -11.59 -10.01
C PRO A 26 -15.03 -10.08 -9.95
N GLY A 27 -14.09 -9.29 -9.40
CA GLY A 27 -14.19 -7.82 -9.31
C GLY A 27 -13.62 -7.10 -10.53
N SER A 28 -13.75 -7.71 -11.71
CA SER A 28 -13.28 -7.10 -12.95
C SER A 28 -14.39 -6.79 -13.92
N ALA A 29 -15.66 -6.99 -13.60
CA ALA A 29 -16.70 -6.81 -14.61
C ALA A 29 -16.61 -5.40 -15.19
N LEU A 30 -16.66 -5.24 -16.52
CA LEU A 30 -16.56 -3.89 -17.11
C LEU A 30 -17.68 -2.97 -16.63
N SER A 31 -18.81 -3.55 -16.22
CA SER A 31 -19.92 -2.87 -15.57
C SER A 31 -19.59 -2.29 -14.19
N GLU A 32 -18.48 -2.68 -13.57
CA GLU A 32 -17.99 -2.10 -12.31
C GLU A 32 -17.15 -0.83 -12.55
N PHE A 33 -16.85 -0.48 -13.80
CA PHE A 33 -16.14 0.74 -14.17
C PHE A 33 -17.09 1.71 -14.88
N SER A 34 -17.01 3.00 -14.55
CA SER A 34 -17.79 4.04 -15.24
C SER A 34 -17.27 4.25 -16.66
N ASP A 35 -18.12 4.77 -17.55
CA ASP A 35 -17.72 5.10 -18.93
C ASP A 35 -16.57 6.12 -18.93
N GLU A 36 -16.56 7.07 -17.98
CA GLU A 36 -15.48 8.04 -17.81
C GLU A 36 -14.16 7.39 -17.39
N GLN A 37 -14.19 6.43 -16.46
CA GLN A 37 -13.00 5.66 -16.05
C GLN A 37 -12.43 4.88 -17.23
N LEU A 38 -13.28 4.21 -18.01
CA LEU A 38 -12.87 3.49 -19.21
C LEU A 38 -12.36 4.44 -20.30
N TRP A 39 -12.95 5.63 -20.43
CA TRP A 39 -12.50 6.66 -21.37
C TRP A 39 -11.14 7.25 -20.99
N GLN A 40 -10.88 7.46 -19.70
CA GLN A 40 -9.59 7.94 -19.21
C GLN A 40 -8.45 6.95 -19.51
N VAL A 41 -8.72 5.65 -19.40
CA VAL A 41 -7.78 4.58 -19.81
C VAL A 41 -7.42 4.70 -21.29
N ILE A 42 -8.33 5.13 -22.16
CA ILE A 42 -8.13 5.15 -23.62
C ILE A 42 -7.14 6.24 -24.08
N ASN A 43 -6.68 7.14 -23.21
CA ASN A 43 -5.84 8.28 -23.62
C ASN A 43 -4.39 7.93 -24.02
N THR A 44 -3.94 6.68 -23.87
CA THR A 44 -2.64 6.23 -24.39
C THR A 44 -2.77 4.97 -25.25
N PRO A 45 -1.97 4.79 -26.31
CA PRO A 45 -2.02 3.58 -27.15
C PRO A 45 -1.87 2.29 -26.35
N THR A 46 -1.00 2.28 -25.34
CA THR A 46 -0.78 1.13 -24.46
C THR A 46 -2.02 0.79 -23.64
N ALA A 47 -2.70 1.79 -23.09
CA ALA A 47 -3.89 1.57 -22.29
C ALA A 47 -5.13 1.23 -23.14
N LYS A 48 -5.23 1.76 -24.37
CA LYS A 48 -6.19 1.25 -25.39
C LYS A 48 -5.99 -0.24 -25.66
N ARG A 49 -4.74 -0.67 -25.85
CA ARG A 49 -4.40 -2.10 -26.04
C ARG A 49 -4.87 -2.92 -24.84
N ARG A 50 -4.60 -2.49 -23.61
CA ARG A 50 -5.01 -3.19 -22.38
C ARG A 50 -6.51 -3.36 -22.30
N LEU A 51 -7.27 -2.28 -22.51
CA LEU A 51 -8.74 -2.35 -22.50
C LEU A 51 -9.26 -3.30 -23.59
N ALA A 52 -8.70 -3.24 -24.79
CA ALA A 52 -9.08 -4.14 -25.87
C ALA A 52 -8.79 -5.62 -25.55
N VAL A 53 -7.68 -5.91 -24.87
CA VAL A 53 -7.36 -7.26 -24.38
C VAL A 53 -8.37 -7.72 -23.33
N LEU A 54 -8.70 -6.86 -22.36
CA LEU A 54 -9.69 -7.16 -21.32
C LEU A 54 -11.09 -7.43 -21.89
N GLN A 55 -11.50 -6.65 -22.90
CA GLN A 55 -12.77 -6.86 -23.59
C GLN A 55 -12.78 -8.17 -24.38
N ARG A 56 -11.73 -8.42 -25.17
CA ARG A 56 -11.61 -9.62 -26.02
C ARG A 56 -11.54 -10.90 -25.21
N CYS A 57 -10.91 -10.86 -24.04
CA CYS A 57 -10.70 -12.02 -23.21
C CYS A 57 -11.86 -12.31 -22.25
N ARG A 58 -13.01 -11.66 -22.39
CA ARG A 58 -14.21 -12.07 -21.65
C ARG A 58 -14.96 -13.19 -22.37
N ASN A 59 -15.45 -14.14 -21.58
CA ASN A 59 -16.37 -15.15 -22.08
C ASN A 59 -17.81 -14.59 -22.17
N SER A 60 -18.74 -15.43 -22.64
CA SER A 60 -20.16 -15.06 -22.77
C SER A 60 -20.86 -14.69 -21.46
N GLN A 61 -20.27 -15.03 -20.30
CA GLN A 61 -20.77 -14.66 -18.97
C GLN A 61 -20.15 -13.35 -18.46
N GLY A 62 -19.36 -12.65 -19.29
CA GLY A 62 -18.66 -11.43 -18.91
C GLY A 62 -17.46 -11.66 -17.98
N ARG A 63 -17.10 -12.92 -17.67
CA ARG A 63 -15.93 -13.24 -16.83
C ARG A 63 -14.67 -13.21 -17.68
N LEU A 64 -13.58 -12.68 -17.13
CA LEU A 64 -12.28 -12.67 -17.78
C LEU A 64 -11.71 -14.10 -17.84
N ASP A 65 -11.35 -14.56 -19.04
CA ASP A 65 -10.60 -15.79 -19.26
C ASP A 65 -9.11 -15.53 -19.00
N ALA A 66 -8.61 -16.09 -17.91
CA ALA A 66 -7.22 -15.94 -17.48
C ALA A 66 -6.21 -16.39 -18.54
N ASN A 67 -6.49 -17.48 -19.26
CA ASN A 67 -5.60 -18.02 -20.28
C ASN A 67 -5.56 -17.09 -21.49
N CYS A 68 -6.71 -16.57 -21.91
CA CYS A 68 -6.75 -15.54 -22.94
C CYS A 68 -5.97 -14.30 -22.50
N PHE A 69 -6.25 -13.79 -21.29
CA PHE A 69 -5.62 -12.58 -20.79
C PHE A 69 -4.10 -12.71 -20.74
N CYS A 70 -3.59 -13.79 -20.14
CA CYS A 70 -2.15 -14.06 -20.09
C CYS A 70 -1.53 -14.12 -21.48
N ARG A 71 -2.18 -14.80 -22.43
CA ARG A 71 -1.69 -14.91 -23.81
C ARG A 71 -1.65 -13.58 -24.55
N GLU A 72 -2.66 -12.74 -24.39
CA GLU A 72 -2.78 -11.49 -25.15
C GLU A 72 -2.02 -10.32 -24.49
N ALA A 73 -2.00 -10.26 -23.16
CA ALA A 73 -1.30 -9.23 -22.38
C ALA A 73 0.21 -9.54 -22.28
N CYS A 74 0.56 -10.78 -21.96
CA CYS A 74 1.91 -11.26 -21.65
C CYS A 74 2.37 -12.35 -22.62
N ASN A 75 2.25 -12.10 -23.93
CA ASN A 75 2.49 -13.10 -24.97
C ASN A 75 3.89 -13.72 -24.93
N ALA A 76 4.93 -12.92 -24.64
CA ALA A 76 6.30 -13.41 -24.63
C ALA A 76 6.54 -14.43 -23.50
N GLU A 77 6.10 -14.08 -22.29
CA GLU A 77 6.18 -14.91 -21.09
C GLU A 77 5.32 -16.17 -21.27
N TYR A 78 4.12 -16.01 -21.85
CA TYR A 78 3.21 -17.12 -22.12
C TYR A 78 3.81 -18.13 -23.12
N LEU A 79 4.40 -17.65 -24.23
CA LEU A 79 5.04 -18.53 -25.22
C LEU A 79 6.29 -19.21 -24.66
N THR A 80 7.05 -18.53 -23.81
CA THR A 80 8.22 -19.09 -23.13
C THR A 80 7.80 -20.22 -22.19
N LEU A 81 6.75 -20.01 -21.38
CA LEU A 81 6.14 -21.05 -20.56
C LEU A 81 5.64 -22.22 -21.42
N ALA A 82 4.90 -21.95 -22.49
CA ALA A 82 4.37 -22.98 -23.39
C ALA A 82 5.49 -23.80 -24.08
N SER A 83 6.64 -23.20 -24.34
CA SER A 83 7.84 -23.89 -24.84
C SER A 83 8.40 -24.83 -23.77
N CYS A 84 8.60 -24.32 -22.54
CA CYS A 84 9.12 -25.11 -21.43
C CYS A 84 8.25 -26.32 -21.12
N VAL A 85 6.92 -26.15 -21.05
CA VAL A 85 5.96 -27.23 -20.76
C VAL A 85 5.99 -28.31 -21.84
N ARG A 86 6.21 -27.94 -23.12
CA ARG A 86 6.39 -28.92 -24.20
C ARG A 86 7.69 -29.69 -24.10
N GLY A 87 8.75 -29.07 -23.58
CA GLY A 87 10.03 -29.71 -23.31
C GLY A 87 10.01 -30.64 -22.09
N GLY A 88 8.98 -30.58 -21.24
CA GLY A 88 8.84 -31.43 -20.06
C GLY A 88 9.81 -31.11 -18.92
N GLY A 89 10.40 -29.91 -18.91
CA GLY A 89 11.31 -29.44 -17.85
C GLY A 89 10.58 -28.87 -16.63
N ASP A 90 11.35 -28.50 -15.61
CA ASP A 90 10.87 -27.64 -14.52
C ASP A 90 10.70 -26.20 -15.05
N CYS A 91 9.47 -25.69 -15.00
CA CYS A 91 9.09 -24.41 -15.59
C CYS A 91 8.81 -23.31 -14.56
N ARG A 92 9.30 -23.47 -13.32
CA ARG A 92 9.01 -22.53 -12.23
C ARG A 92 9.39 -21.09 -12.57
N ASP A 93 10.54 -20.86 -13.20
CA ASP A 93 10.98 -19.50 -13.56
C ASP A 93 10.06 -18.86 -14.61
N GLN A 94 9.60 -19.63 -15.59
CA GLN A 94 8.68 -19.15 -16.63
C GLN A 94 7.28 -18.87 -16.07
N VAL A 95 6.83 -19.66 -15.09
CA VAL A 95 5.60 -19.38 -14.34
C VAL A 95 5.74 -18.08 -13.56
N ASN A 96 6.84 -17.89 -12.82
CA ASN A 96 7.10 -16.66 -12.06
C ASN A 96 7.13 -15.42 -12.97
N ALA A 97 7.79 -15.52 -14.13
CA ALA A 97 7.84 -14.44 -15.12
C ALA A 97 6.44 -14.08 -15.65
N LEU A 98 5.63 -15.09 -16.01
CA LEU A 98 4.25 -14.86 -16.46
C LEU A 98 3.39 -14.24 -15.36
N THR A 99 3.52 -14.71 -14.12
CA THR A 99 2.83 -14.16 -12.95
C THR A 99 3.20 -12.70 -12.74
N ALA A 100 4.49 -12.35 -12.79
CA ALA A 100 4.97 -10.97 -12.66
C ALA A 100 4.38 -10.06 -13.74
N CYS A 101 4.49 -10.45 -15.01
CA CYS A 101 3.92 -9.68 -16.12
C CYS A 101 2.41 -9.50 -15.97
N THR A 102 1.67 -10.56 -15.64
CA THR A 102 0.21 -10.52 -15.49
C THR A 102 -0.20 -9.55 -14.38
N ARG A 103 0.53 -9.55 -13.26
CA ARG A 103 0.30 -8.62 -12.14
C ARG A 103 0.58 -7.17 -12.56
N ASP A 104 1.63 -6.93 -13.32
CA ASP A 104 2.00 -5.59 -13.75
C ASP A 104 1.02 -5.03 -14.79
N GLU A 105 0.59 -5.84 -15.75
CA GLU A 105 -0.44 -5.46 -16.72
C GLU A 105 -1.78 -5.17 -16.03
N TRP A 106 -2.16 -5.99 -15.05
CA TRP A 106 -3.37 -5.77 -14.29
C TRP A 106 -3.29 -4.50 -13.42
N ARG A 107 -2.19 -4.30 -12.68
CA ARG A 107 -1.95 -3.08 -11.90
C ARG A 107 -1.99 -1.86 -12.80
N ALA A 108 -1.35 -1.91 -13.96
CA ALA A 108 -1.34 -0.80 -14.90
C ALA A 108 -2.73 -0.50 -15.45
N PHE A 109 -3.58 -1.51 -15.64
CA PHE A 109 -4.99 -1.30 -15.93
C PHE A 109 -5.72 -0.62 -14.77
N LEU A 110 -5.65 -1.20 -13.55
CA LEU A 110 -6.32 -0.64 -12.37
C LEU A 110 -5.89 0.79 -12.06
N PHE A 111 -4.60 1.11 -12.15
CA PHE A 111 -4.12 2.48 -11.94
C PHE A 111 -4.48 3.43 -13.09
N GLY A 112 -4.78 2.89 -14.28
CA GLY A 112 -5.26 3.66 -15.42
C GLY A 112 -6.77 3.89 -15.39
N SER A 113 -7.53 2.96 -14.81
CA SER A 113 -8.99 2.98 -14.72
C SER A 113 -9.50 3.51 -13.39
N SER A 114 -8.67 3.46 -12.34
CA SER A 114 -8.92 4.21 -11.13
C SER A 114 -9.08 5.66 -11.58
N PRO A 115 -10.20 6.31 -11.22
CA PRO A 115 -10.30 7.74 -11.38
C PRO A 115 -9.17 8.23 -10.49
N SER A 116 -8.04 8.59 -11.11
CA SER A 116 -7.06 9.39 -10.41
C SER A 116 -7.89 10.45 -9.70
N LEU A 117 -7.70 10.61 -8.39
CA LEU A 117 -8.41 11.52 -7.49
C LEU A 117 -8.47 12.99 -7.97
N GLN A 118 -8.28 13.28 -9.27
CA GLN A 118 -8.77 14.37 -10.09
C GLN A 118 -10.28 14.62 -10.01
N ASN A 119 -10.96 14.22 -8.93
CA ASN A 119 -12.03 15.09 -8.46
C ASN A 119 -11.33 16.39 -8.06
N ASP A 120 -11.29 17.33 -8.98
CA ASP A 120 -10.78 18.69 -8.80
C ASP A 120 -11.36 19.37 -7.53
N ALA A 121 -12.51 18.90 -7.05
CA ALA A 121 -13.12 19.32 -5.79
C ALA A 121 -12.39 18.81 -4.53
N ILE A 122 -11.80 17.62 -4.57
CA ILE A 122 -11.08 17.01 -3.43
C ILE A 122 -9.62 17.49 -3.40
N GLN A 123 -8.98 17.65 -4.56
CA GLN A 123 -7.53 17.93 -4.63
C GLN A 123 -7.12 19.39 -4.44
N ARG A 124 -7.98 20.37 -4.71
CA ARG A 124 -7.48 21.75 -4.87
C ARG A 124 -6.94 22.40 -3.58
N ASN A 125 -7.27 21.87 -2.39
CA ASN A 125 -6.75 22.40 -1.11
C ASN A 125 -6.47 21.34 -0.03
N GLN A 126 -6.63 20.04 -0.31
CA GLN A 126 -6.47 19.02 0.74
C GLN A 126 -5.01 18.68 0.99
N LYS A 127 -4.60 18.78 2.27
CA LYS A 127 -3.31 18.27 2.73
C LYS A 127 -3.46 16.83 3.18
N PHE A 128 -2.59 15.97 2.66
CA PHE A 128 -2.56 14.56 3.02
C PHE A 128 -1.47 14.31 4.06
N VAL A 129 -1.82 13.63 5.14
CA VAL A 129 -0.85 13.15 6.13
C VAL A 129 -0.96 11.64 6.24
N ASP A 130 0.04 10.92 5.74
CA ASP A 130 0.12 9.47 5.93
C ASP A 130 0.92 9.20 7.20
N LEU A 131 0.25 8.70 8.24
CA LEU A 131 0.87 8.30 9.50
C LEU A 131 1.00 6.78 9.54
N VAL A 132 2.24 6.29 9.59
CA VAL A 132 2.53 4.86 9.67
C VAL A 132 3.16 4.54 11.02
N PRO A 133 2.41 3.96 11.96
CA PRO A 133 2.99 3.35 13.15
C PRO A 133 3.89 2.16 12.78
N PHE A 134 5.19 2.29 13.07
CA PHE A 134 6.14 1.20 13.00
C PHE A 134 6.36 0.61 14.38
N GLY A 135 6.36 -0.73 14.45
CA GLY A 135 6.61 -1.44 15.68
C GLY A 135 7.93 -1.02 16.31
N ALA A 136 9.05 -1.19 15.62
CA ALA A 136 10.38 -0.97 16.20
C ALA A 136 11.14 0.18 15.53
N VAL A 137 11.78 1.03 16.32
CA VAL A 137 12.92 1.83 15.83
C VAL A 137 14.04 0.82 15.51
N PRO A 138 14.65 0.82 14.30
CA PRO A 138 15.84 0.02 14.06
C PRO A 138 16.91 0.30 15.12
N CYS A 139 17.70 -0.70 15.49
CA CYS A 139 18.84 -0.53 16.37
C CYS A 139 19.94 0.27 15.66
N TRP A 140 19.81 1.60 15.61
CA TRP A 140 20.83 2.48 15.02
C TRP A 140 22.10 2.48 15.87
N PRO A 141 23.32 2.48 15.29
CA PRO A 141 23.66 2.87 13.90
C PRO A 141 23.79 1.73 12.87
N LYS A 142 23.34 0.50 13.17
CA LYS A 142 23.62 -0.69 12.33
C LYS A 142 22.57 -0.94 11.25
N VAL A 143 22.32 0.03 10.38
CA VAL A 143 21.55 -0.25 9.16
C VAL A 143 22.49 -0.61 8.04
N ASP A 144 22.26 -1.80 7.49
CA ASP A 144 22.97 -2.28 6.31
C ASP A 144 22.12 -1.90 5.08
N PRO A 145 22.57 -0.94 4.25
CA PRO A 145 21.83 -0.51 3.07
C PRO A 145 21.62 -1.64 2.04
N GLU A 146 22.41 -2.72 2.12
CA GLU A 146 22.26 -3.91 1.28
C GLU A 146 21.22 -4.90 1.85
N ARG A 147 20.81 -4.75 3.11
CA ARG A 147 19.93 -5.68 3.82
C ARG A 147 18.78 -4.97 4.55
N LEU A 148 18.15 -3.99 3.91
CA LEU A 148 17.06 -3.18 4.48
C LEU A 148 15.93 -4.01 5.12
N ALA A 149 15.55 -5.14 4.50
CA ALA A 149 14.53 -6.03 5.05
C ALA A 149 14.96 -6.69 6.38
N GLY A 150 16.25 -7.01 6.52
CA GLY A 150 16.84 -7.55 7.75
C GLY A 150 17.03 -6.49 8.84
N SER A 151 17.06 -5.21 8.47
CA SER A 151 17.20 -4.07 9.38
C SER A 151 15.83 -3.60 9.92
N HIS A 152 15.09 -4.49 10.59
CA HIS A 152 13.78 -4.19 11.19
C HIS A 152 12.75 -3.66 10.19
N ARG A 153 12.71 -4.26 8.99
CA ARG A 153 11.76 -3.90 7.93
C ARG A 153 11.87 -2.45 7.45
N LEU A 154 13.09 -1.91 7.44
CA LEU A 154 13.37 -0.59 6.89
C LEU A 154 13.01 -0.49 5.41
N ASP A 155 13.07 -1.61 4.67
CA ASP A 155 12.56 -1.74 3.30
C ASP A 155 11.10 -1.29 3.18
N THR A 156 10.27 -1.67 4.17
CA THR A 156 8.84 -1.35 4.19
C THR A 156 8.63 0.14 4.47
N LEU A 157 9.38 0.71 5.42
CA LEU A 157 9.37 2.16 5.66
C LEU A 157 9.80 2.95 4.41
N CYS A 158 10.88 2.54 3.76
CA CYS A 158 11.38 3.21 2.56
C CYS A 158 10.33 3.19 1.44
N ARG A 159 9.66 2.04 1.24
CA ARG A 159 8.55 1.91 0.29
C ARG A 159 7.35 2.77 0.67
N CYS A 160 7.01 2.88 1.96
CA CYS A 160 5.93 3.76 2.40
C CYS A 160 6.23 5.24 2.13
N VAL A 161 7.45 5.70 2.45
CA VAL A 161 7.89 7.08 2.14
C VAL A 161 7.83 7.34 0.63
N ALA A 162 8.38 6.41 -0.17
CA ALA A 162 8.36 6.52 -1.61
C ALA A 162 6.93 6.52 -2.16
N ALA A 163 6.06 5.61 -1.72
CA ALA A 163 4.68 5.54 -2.20
C ALA A 163 3.84 6.77 -1.82
N ALA A 164 4.04 7.31 -0.62
CA ALA A 164 3.34 8.49 -0.14
C ALA A 164 3.77 9.76 -0.92
N LEU A 165 5.07 9.95 -1.12
CA LEU A 165 5.61 11.19 -1.68
C LEU A 165 5.86 11.14 -3.19
N LEU A 166 6.04 9.95 -3.76
CA LEU A 166 6.43 9.74 -5.14
C LEU A 166 5.35 8.93 -5.87
N SER A 167 4.69 9.58 -6.83
CA SER A 167 3.94 8.88 -7.87
C SER A 167 4.71 9.06 -9.19
N ARG A 168 4.07 9.60 -10.23
CA ARG A 168 4.78 10.07 -11.44
C ARG A 168 5.57 11.35 -11.20
N ARG A 169 5.20 12.12 -10.17
CA ARG A 169 5.85 13.36 -9.73
C ARG A 169 5.83 13.42 -8.20
N PRO A 170 6.73 14.21 -7.57
CA PRO A 170 6.67 14.45 -6.13
C PRO A 170 5.33 15.08 -5.73
N ARG A 171 4.66 14.50 -4.73
CA ARG A 171 3.41 15.01 -4.16
C ARG A 171 3.70 16.13 -3.16
N ARG A 172 3.71 17.37 -3.64
CA ARG A 172 4.05 18.56 -2.85
C ARG A 172 3.04 18.86 -1.73
N ASP A 173 1.83 18.34 -1.84
CA ASP A 173 0.70 18.47 -0.91
C ASP A 173 0.64 17.39 0.19
N THR A 174 1.58 16.44 0.15
CA THR A 174 1.58 15.27 1.04
C THR A 174 2.69 15.37 2.08
N SER A 175 2.39 14.98 3.31
CA SER A 175 3.38 14.72 4.37
C SER A 175 3.30 13.26 4.77
N PHE A 176 4.46 12.62 4.89
CA PHE A 176 4.58 11.28 5.45
C PHE A 176 5.11 11.38 6.88
N MET A 177 4.56 10.59 7.79
CA MET A 177 5.03 10.47 9.17
C MET A 177 5.22 9.00 9.55
N ALA A 178 6.39 8.66 10.04
CA ALA A 178 6.65 7.38 10.70
C ALA A 178 6.81 7.61 12.19
N ALA A 179 6.04 6.87 12.97
CA ALA A 179 6.12 6.89 14.42
C ALA A 179 6.68 5.55 14.92
N PHE A 180 7.65 5.59 15.81
CA PHE A 180 8.39 4.43 16.27
C PHE A 180 8.35 4.36 17.80
N ALA A 181 8.18 3.16 18.36
CA ALA A 181 8.22 2.96 19.80
C ALA A 181 9.28 1.94 20.24
N ARG A 182 9.73 2.08 21.49
CA ARG A 182 10.53 1.08 22.20
C ARG A 182 9.95 0.89 23.61
N PRO A 183 9.70 -0.34 24.09
CA PRO A 183 9.68 -1.56 23.29
C PRO A 183 8.64 -1.42 22.17
N SER A 184 8.83 -2.19 21.11
CA SER A 184 7.99 -2.08 19.93
C SER A 184 6.50 -2.26 20.28
N TRP A 185 5.61 -1.46 19.67
CA TRP A 185 4.16 -1.66 19.81
C TRP A 185 3.71 -3.07 19.40
N THR A 186 4.53 -3.73 18.57
CA THR A 186 4.30 -5.07 18.07
C THR A 186 4.98 -6.17 18.91
N SER A 187 5.91 -5.80 19.80
CA SER A 187 6.61 -6.77 20.67
C SER A 187 5.76 -7.34 21.81
N ARG A 188 4.68 -6.63 22.20
CA ARG A 188 3.66 -7.12 23.12
C ARG A 188 2.31 -7.23 22.41
N ILE A 189 2.13 -8.27 21.58
CA ILE A 189 0.82 -8.76 21.07
C ILE A 189 -0.17 -7.61 20.75
N GLY A 190 0.25 -6.60 19.98
CA GLY A 190 -0.54 -5.43 19.55
C GLY A 190 -1.21 -4.56 20.64
N TRP A 191 -1.08 -4.89 21.93
CA TRP A 191 -1.62 -4.09 23.03
C TRP A 191 -0.86 -2.78 23.22
N GLY A 192 0.44 -2.76 22.90
CA GLY A 192 1.28 -1.57 23.10
C GLY A 192 0.81 -0.34 22.30
N LEU A 193 0.22 -0.54 21.11
CA LEU A 193 -0.37 0.58 20.36
C LEU A 193 -1.63 1.09 21.05
N LEU A 194 -2.53 0.19 21.45
CA LEU A 194 -3.78 0.55 22.15
C LEU A 194 -3.49 1.28 23.47
N GLU A 195 -2.57 0.76 24.28
CA GLU A 195 -2.10 1.40 25.51
C GLU A 195 -1.50 2.80 25.23
N SER A 196 -0.75 2.95 24.13
CA SER A 196 -0.20 4.24 23.71
C SER A 196 -1.27 5.22 23.21
N LEU A 197 -2.33 4.72 22.58
CA LEU A 197 -3.51 5.50 22.18
C LEU A 197 -4.35 5.94 23.38
N ASP A 198 -4.36 5.16 24.46
CA ASP A 198 -4.95 5.56 25.74
C ASP A 198 -4.08 6.58 26.50
N GLY A 199 -2.85 6.84 26.01
CA GLY A 199 -1.88 7.73 26.63
C GLY A 199 -1.16 7.10 27.82
N ARG A 200 -1.18 5.76 27.93
CA ARG A 200 -0.52 5.00 28.98
C ARG A 200 0.54 4.10 28.36
N PRO A 201 1.69 4.66 27.93
CA PRO A 201 2.76 3.82 27.38
C PRO A 201 3.18 2.76 28.42
N PRO A 202 3.61 1.57 27.99
CA PRO A 202 4.08 0.53 28.91
C PRO A 202 5.17 1.06 29.85
N PRO A 203 5.23 0.60 31.12
CA PRO A 203 6.32 0.98 32.01
C PRO A 203 7.69 0.68 31.37
N GLY A 204 8.56 1.69 31.32
CA GLY A 204 9.88 1.59 30.68
C GLY A 204 9.87 1.75 29.16
N ALA A 205 8.74 2.17 28.56
CA ALA A 205 8.74 2.57 27.15
C ALA A 205 9.44 3.92 26.96
N ASP A 206 10.31 3.97 25.96
CA ASP A 206 10.90 5.20 25.47
C ASP A 206 9.82 6.09 24.82
N PRO A 207 10.03 7.42 24.78
CA PRO A 207 9.25 8.32 23.95
C PRO A 207 9.13 7.81 22.51
N VAL A 208 7.99 8.09 21.88
CA VAL A 208 7.73 7.78 20.49
C VAL A 208 8.63 8.63 19.62
N GLY A 209 9.59 8.02 18.93
CA GLY A 209 10.37 8.70 17.91
C GLY A 209 9.49 8.99 16.70
N VAL A 210 9.53 10.20 16.18
CA VAL A 210 8.75 10.59 14.99
C VAL A 210 9.70 11.09 13.93
N VAL A 211 9.53 10.58 12.71
CA VAL A 211 10.13 11.09 11.49
C VAL A 211 9.02 11.62 10.60
N LYS A 212 9.13 12.87 10.17
CA LYS A 212 8.23 13.48 9.18
C LYS A 212 9.01 13.83 7.93
N VAL A 213 8.37 13.62 6.79
CA VAL A 213 8.88 14.02 5.48
C VAL A 213 7.81 14.86 4.79
N THR A 214 8.14 16.10 4.47
CA THR A 214 7.21 17.05 3.83
C THR A 214 7.47 17.08 2.33
N GLY A 215 6.50 16.64 1.52
CA GLY A 215 6.63 16.59 0.07
C GLY A 215 6.94 17.96 -0.56
N ALA A 216 6.41 19.05 -0.01
CA ALA A 216 6.70 20.41 -0.47
C ALA A 216 8.20 20.77 -0.41
N GLU A 217 8.90 20.25 0.60
CA GLU A 217 10.25 20.67 0.97
C GLU A 217 11.32 19.67 0.53
N VAL A 218 10.93 18.41 0.29
CA VAL A 218 11.88 17.37 -0.08
C VAL A 218 12.52 17.68 -1.43
N SER A 219 13.85 17.58 -1.47
CA SER A 219 14.61 17.53 -2.73
C SER A 219 14.16 16.33 -3.57
N PRO A 220 14.42 16.30 -4.90
CA PRO A 220 14.04 15.18 -5.75
C PRO A 220 14.52 13.84 -5.15
N LEU A 221 13.57 13.08 -4.62
CA LEU A 221 13.79 11.76 -4.04
C LEU A 221 13.53 10.73 -5.15
N SER A 222 14.46 9.81 -5.40
CA SER A 222 14.13 8.67 -6.27
C SER A 222 13.37 7.60 -5.47
N PRO A 223 12.54 6.79 -6.14
CA PRO A 223 11.75 5.76 -5.49
C PRO A 223 12.58 4.56 -5.04
N GLU A 224 13.90 4.54 -5.31
CA GLU A 224 14.78 3.46 -4.87
C GLU A 224 14.95 3.44 -3.35
N GLU A 225 14.64 2.29 -2.73
CA GLU A 225 14.65 2.13 -1.27
C GLU A 225 15.99 2.52 -0.64
N ARG A 226 17.11 2.23 -1.32
CA ARG A 226 18.46 2.56 -0.84
C ARG A 226 18.69 4.05 -0.69
N GLN A 227 18.17 4.86 -1.61
CA GLN A 227 18.31 6.31 -1.52
C GLN A 227 17.51 6.86 -0.34
N VAL A 228 16.26 6.40 -0.18
CA VAL A 228 15.41 6.77 0.96
C VAL A 228 16.06 6.36 2.28
N ALA A 229 16.62 5.15 2.35
CA ALA A 229 17.35 4.66 3.51
C ALA A 229 18.58 5.52 3.85
N GLY A 230 19.32 5.99 2.84
CA GLY A 230 20.45 6.91 3.03
C GLY A 230 20.03 8.24 3.65
N GLN A 231 18.91 8.83 3.20
CA GLN A 231 18.36 10.06 3.79
C GLN A 231 17.89 9.84 5.23
N LEU A 232 17.23 8.71 5.50
CA LEU A 232 16.84 8.31 6.86
C LEU A 232 18.05 8.14 7.77
N GLN A 233 19.12 7.51 7.27
CA GLN A 233 20.34 7.29 8.04
C GLN A 233 21.01 8.61 8.40
N ALA A 234 21.13 9.55 7.46
CA ALA A 234 21.66 10.90 7.70
C ALA A 234 20.81 11.64 8.75
N LEU A 235 19.49 11.68 8.58
CA LEU A 235 18.57 12.32 9.54
C LEU A 235 18.73 11.76 10.96
N LEU A 236 18.85 10.43 11.07
CA LEU A 236 18.96 9.75 12.36
C LEU A 236 20.35 9.87 12.99
N ALA A 237 21.39 10.04 12.17
CA ALA A 237 22.73 10.46 12.61
C ALA A 237 22.77 11.91 13.12
N GLY A 238 21.66 12.65 12.97
CA GLY A 238 21.54 14.05 13.40
C GLY A 238 21.97 15.05 12.33
N GLU A 239 22.21 14.59 11.10
CA GLU A 239 22.45 15.47 9.96
C GLU A 239 21.16 16.16 9.54
N GLU A 240 21.27 17.37 9.02
CA GLU A 240 20.14 18.08 8.44
C GLU A 240 19.83 17.51 7.06
N VAL A 241 18.58 17.09 6.86
CA VAL A 241 18.10 16.56 5.60
C VAL A 241 16.89 17.37 5.15
N GLN A 242 16.99 17.99 3.97
CA GLN A 242 16.00 18.96 3.49
C GLN A 242 14.59 18.35 3.37
N GLY A 243 13.62 18.93 4.09
CA GLY A 243 12.23 18.47 4.13
C GLY A 243 11.98 17.28 5.05
N TRP A 244 12.98 16.87 5.84
CA TRP A 244 12.87 15.82 6.83
C TRP A 244 13.02 16.39 8.23
N GLN A 245 12.20 15.92 9.15
CA GLN A 245 12.20 16.37 10.54
C GLN A 245 12.15 15.15 11.46
N ARG A 246 12.85 15.24 12.60
CA ARG A 246 12.76 14.25 13.67
C ARG A 246 12.47 14.90 15.00
N TRP A 247 11.63 14.27 15.81
CA TRP A 247 11.40 14.68 17.20
C TRP A 247 10.89 13.49 18.02
N GLN A 248 10.57 13.74 19.28
CA GLN A 248 10.01 12.75 20.20
C GLN A 248 8.65 13.19 20.72
N GLU A 249 7.77 12.22 20.93
CA GLU A 249 6.46 12.39 21.54
C GLU A 249 6.30 11.51 22.77
N ALA A 250 5.54 11.97 23.76
CA ALA A 250 5.34 11.19 24.99
C ALA A 250 4.56 9.88 24.74
N SER A 251 3.67 9.87 23.75
CA SER A 251 2.84 8.72 23.38
C SER A 251 2.24 8.91 21.98
N MET A 252 1.66 7.85 21.43
CA MET A 252 0.87 7.96 20.20
C MET A 252 -0.32 8.90 20.38
N LYS A 253 -0.99 8.86 21.55
CA LYS A 253 -2.06 9.82 21.86
C LYS A 253 -1.59 11.26 21.79
N SER A 254 -0.42 11.57 22.36
CA SER A 254 0.19 12.91 22.29
C SER A 254 0.43 13.34 20.84
N LEU A 255 0.98 12.43 20.02
CA LEU A 255 1.20 12.67 18.60
C LEU A 255 -0.13 12.95 17.87
N LEU A 256 -1.14 12.10 18.07
CA LEU A 256 -2.44 12.26 17.42
C LEU A 256 -3.15 13.55 17.86
N LEU A 257 -3.11 13.91 19.15
CA LEU A 257 -3.67 15.18 19.63
C LEU A 257 -2.95 16.40 19.08
N LYS A 258 -1.65 16.32 18.79
CA LYS A 258 -0.90 17.39 18.11
C LYS A 258 -1.30 17.51 16.64
N LEU A 259 -1.52 16.38 15.96
CA LEU A 259 -1.94 16.35 14.55
C LEU A 259 -3.42 16.75 14.39
N HIS A 260 -4.24 16.37 15.35
CA HIS A 260 -5.69 16.56 15.40
C HIS A 260 -6.11 17.06 16.78
N PRO A 261 -5.86 18.34 17.10
CA PRO A 261 -6.32 18.89 18.36
C PRO A 261 -7.85 18.89 18.38
N SER A 262 -8.43 18.54 19.54
CA SER A 262 -9.89 18.51 19.72
C SER A 262 -10.49 19.86 19.33
N GLY A 263 -11.45 19.85 18.39
CA GLY A 263 -12.06 21.08 17.84
C GLY A 263 -11.37 21.65 16.60
N ALA A 264 -10.37 20.97 16.02
CA ALA A 264 -9.86 21.31 14.69
C ALA A 264 -10.90 20.99 13.61
N GLU A 265 -11.76 21.98 13.32
CA GLU A 265 -12.63 21.95 12.16
C GLU A 265 -11.81 21.70 10.89
N GLY A 266 -12.40 20.99 9.94
CA GLY A 266 -11.76 20.67 8.66
C GLY A 266 -10.67 19.59 8.68
N ARG A 267 -10.43 18.89 9.81
CA ARG A 267 -9.52 17.73 9.85
C ARG A 267 -10.26 16.42 10.02
N ARG A 268 -9.81 15.37 9.31
CA ARG A 268 -10.36 14.01 9.43
C ARG A 268 -9.25 12.98 9.52
N LEU A 269 -9.45 12.00 10.39
CA LEU A 269 -8.54 10.90 10.64
C LEU A 269 -9.21 9.59 10.26
N PHE A 270 -8.50 8.78 9.48
CA PHE A 270 -8.92 7.48 9.02
C PHE A 270 -7.95 6.42 9.52
N LEU A 271 -8.49 5.31 9.99
CA LEU A 271 -7.72 4.11 10.30
C LEU A 271 -7.90 3.12 9.14
N LEU A 272 -6.83 2.79 8.42
CA LEU A 272 -6.90 1.83 7.32
C LEU A 272 -6.77 0.41 7.86
N GLU A 273 -7.80 -0.40 7.66
CA GLU A 273 -7.84 -1.82 8.04
C GLU A 273 -8.43 -2.67 6.90
N GLU A 274 -7.95 -3.91 6.76
CA GLU A 274 -8.42 -4.84 5.73
C GLU A 274 -9.90 -5.22 5.90
N ASP A 275 -10.36 -5.39 7.15
CA ASP A 275 -11.77 -5.71 7.44
C ASP A 275 -12.58 -4.46 7.86
N ALA A 276 -12.21 -3.28 7.36
CA ALA A 276 -13.01 -2.08 7.60
C ALA A 276 -14.44 -2.26 7.05
N LYS A 277 -15.43 -1.68 7.75
CA LYS A 277 -16.84 -1.79 7.35
C LYS A 277 -17.18 -0.95 6.11
N LEU A 278 -16.42 0.11 5.89
CA LEU A 278 -16.59 1.04 4.78
C LEU A 278 -15.36 0.94 3.90
N ASP A 279 -15.59 0.94 2.59
CA ASP A 279 -14.52 1.13 1.62
C ASP A 279 -13.98 2.57 1.71
N VAL A 280 -12.71 2.76 1.33
CA VAL A 280 -12.06 4.07 1.38
C VAL A 280 -12.77 5.09 0.48
N GLU A 281 -13.24 4.69 -0.70
CA GLU A 281 -13.94 5.58 -1.62
C GLU A 281 -15.27 6.04 -1.02
N GLU A 282 -16.02 5.10 -0.42
CA GLU A 282 -17.29 5.40 0.26
C GLU A 282 -17.08 6.36 1.43
N ALA A 283 -16.04 6.11 2.25
CA ALA A 283 -15.72 6.95 3.39
C ALA A 283 -15.32 8.38 2.97
N LEU A 284 -14.60 8.52 1.84
CA LEU A 284 -14.22 9.81 1.29
C LEU A 284 -15.39 10.57 0.67
N MET A 285 -16.35 9.87 0.04
CA MET A 285 -17.57 10.49 -0.51
C MET A 285 -18.49 11.07 0.57
N GLN A 286 -18.41 10.54 1.79
CA GLN A 286 -19.19 11.05 2.94
C GLN A 286 -18.53 12.25 3.63
N LEU A 287 -17.37 12.70 3.15
CA LEU A 287 -16.67 13.82 3.77
C LEU A 287 -17.39 15.15 3.52
N PRO A 288 -17.52 15.99 4.56
CA PRO A 288 -17.98 17.36 4.37
C PRO A 288 -17.03 18.16 3.48
N PRO A 289 -17.54 19.15 2.73
CA PRO A 289 -16.71 20.01 1.87
C PRO A 289 -15.70 20.86 2.65
N GLU A 290 -15.94 21.13 3.94
CA GLU A 290 -15.02 21.89 4.81
C GLU A 290 -13.79 21.11 5.25
N VAL A 291 -13.62 19.84 4.84
CA VAL A 291 -12.45 19.04 5.19
C VAL A 291 -11.24 19.45 4.34
N GLU A 292 -10.28 20.12 4.99
CA GLU A 292 -9.02 20.59 4.42
C GLU A 292 -7.86 19.63 4.63
N GLN A 293 -7.93 18.74 5.61
CA GLN A 293 -6.83 17.83 5.93
C GLN A 293 -7.32 16.42 6.23
N LEU A 294 -6.73 15.47 5.51
CA LEU A 294 -6.95 14.04 5.71
C LEU A 294 -5.70 13.43 6.34
N THR A 295 -5.91 12.55 7.32
CA THR A 295 -4.83 11.79 7.93
C THR A 295 -5.17 10.32 7.89
N PHE A 296 -4.34 9.53 7.20
CA PHE A 296 -4.50 8.09 7.11
C PHE A 296 -3.51 7.42 8.04
N ILE A 297 -4.01 6.58 8.95
CA ILE A 297 -3.19 5.76 9.83
C ILE A 297 -3.10 4.36 9.23
N VAL A 298 -1.88 3.92 8.94
CA VAL A 298 -1.61 2.63 8.28
C VAL A 298 -0.70 1.78 9.15
N GLY A 299 -1.10 0.54 9.42
CA GLY A 299 -0.25 -0.40 10.14
C GLY A 299 1.00 -0.79 9.34
N ASP A 300 2.06 -1.17 10.04
CA ASP A 300 3.19 -1.86 9.41
C ASP A 300 2.83 -3.32 9.02
N HIS A 301 3.84 -4.11 8.67
CA HIS A 301 3.69 -5.53 8.34
C HIS A 301 3.02 -6.43 9.39
N ILE A 302 2.90 -5.99 10.65
CA ILE A 302 2.21 -6.73 11.73
C ILE A 302 0.75 -6.26 11.85
N GLY A 303 0.44 -5.07 11.33
CA GLY A 303 -0.87 -4.44 11.46
C GLY A 303 -1.07 -3.75 12.81
N MET A 304 -2.21 -3.08 12.95
CA MET A 304 -2.57 -2.33 14.17
C MET A 304 -3.41 -3.14 15.16
N ARG A 305 -3.87 -4.33 14.77
CA ARG A 305 -4.73 -5.16 15.62
C ARG A 305 -3.90 -5.96 16.62
N PRO A 306 -4.39 -6.14 17.85
CA PRO A 306 -3.90 -7.18 18.74
C PRO A 306 -3.97 -8.53 18.02
N VAL A 307 -2.83 -9.21 17.88
CA VAL A 307 -2.81 -10.59 17.38
C VAL A 307 -3.60 -11.42 18.39
N ALA A 308 -4.80 -11.86 18.02
CA ALA A 308 -5.65 -12.67 18.88
C ALA A 308 -5.02 -14.05 19.09
N HIS A 309 -4.05 -14.15 19.99
CA HIS A 309 -3.52 -15.42 20.46
C HIS A 309 -4.49 -16.00 21.48
N GLY A 310 -5.45 -16.77 20.98
CA GLY A 310 -6.25 -17.67 21.79
C GLY A 310 -7.32 -16.96 22.62
N ARG A 311 -8.54 -17.50 22.55
CA ARG A 311 -9.68 -17.14 23.39
C ARG A 311 -9.27 -16.99 24.86
N ARG A 312 -9.12 -15.75 25.34
CA ARG A 312 -9.52 -15.37 26.70
C ARG A 312 -10.53 -14.25 26.57
N ASN A 313 -11.67 -14.50 27.19
CA ASN A 313 -12.93 -13.83 26.96
C ASN A 313 -12.85 -12.32 27.21
N GLY A 314 -13.51 -11.53 26.35
CA GLY A 314 -14.48 -10.57 26.90
C GLY A 314 -14.21 -9.07 26.80
N LEU A 315 -13.28 -8.57 25.98
CA LEU A 315 -13.21 -7.11 25.72
C LEU A 315 -13.05 -6.85 24.22
N GLY A 316 -14.20 -6.84 23.53
CA GLY A 316 -14.27 -6.36 22.15
C GLY A 316 -14.23 -4.85 22.10
N TRP A 317 -13.23 -4.30 21.41
CA TRP A 317 -13.16 -2.88 21.06
C TRP A 317 -14.31 -2.53 20.10
N ARG A 318 -15.06 -1.46 20.39
CA ARG A 318 -16.10 -0.94 19.51
C ARG A 318 -15.54 0.28 18.75
N PRO A 319 -15.54 0.28 17.40
CA PRO A 319 -15.18 1.47 16.62
C PRO A 319 -16.17 2.60 16.94
N GLY A 320 -15.67 3.79 17.33
CA GLY A 320 -16.48 4.98 17.62
C GLY A 320 -16.08 5.79 18.86
N GLN A 321 -15.04 5.40 19.59
CA GLN A 321 -14.51 6.18 20.71
C GLN A 321 -12.99 6.32 20.57
N LEU A 322 -12.56 7.12 19.60
CA LEU A 322 -11.34 7.91 19.78
C LEU A 322 -11.83 9.30 20.23
N PRO A 323 -11.33 9.84 21.36
CA PRO A 323 -11.71 11.17 21.82
C PRO A 323 -11.31 12.28 20.84
#